data_AF-A0A4R7G3T1-F1
#
_entry.id   AF-A0A4R7G3T1-F1
#
_cell.length_a   1.000
_cell.length_b   1.000
_cell.length_c   1.000
_cell.angle_alpha   90.00
_cell.angle_beta   90.00
_cell.angle_gamma   90.00
#
_symmetry.space_group_name_H-M   'P 1'
#
loop_
_entity.id
_entity.type
_entity.pdbx_description
1 polymer ?
#
loop_
_entity_poly.entity_id
_entity_poly.type
_entity_poly.pdbx_seq_one_letter_code
_entity_poly.pdbx_strand_id
1 'polypeptide(L)'
;MRRNKNFRWLFAFLYLNLALMLVFPLWFMLVQIGTELFYSLYYAREFSFSDINFMKTIKAGVFCGVLAGSGCWWIYYQHYRKNRYR
;
A
#
# COMPACT_ATOMS: atom_id res chain seq x y z
N MET A 1 13.44 -32.02 9.00
CA MET A 1 12.87 -30.71 9.41
C MET A 1 13.55 -29.56 8.66
N ARG A 2 13.03 -29.09 7.51
CA ARG A 2 13.62 -27.97 6.72
C ARG A 2 12.52 -27.07 6.13
N ARG A 3 11.43 -26.86 6.88
CA ARG A 3 10.20 -26.16 6.44
C ARG A 3 10.05 -24.72 6.99
N ASN A 4 10.93 -24.29 7.91
CA ASN A 4 10.74 -23.06 8.70
C ASN A 4 11.34 -21.77 8.12
N LYS A 5 12.38 -21.82 7.27
CA LYS A 5 12.97 -20.58 6.71
C LYS A 5 12.04 -19.90 5.72
N ASN A 6 11.39 -20.66 4.84
CA ASN A 6 10.48 -20.11 3.83
C ASN A 6 9.26 -19.42 4.46
N PHE A 7 8.70 -19.99 5.53
CA PHE A 7 7.57 -19.38 6.23
C PHE A 7 7.93 -18.04 6.89
N ARG A 8 9.13 -17.91 7.45
CA ARG A 8 9.62 -16.65 8.03
C ARG A 8 9.73 -15.53 6.98
N TRP A 9 10.27 -15.83 5.81
CA TRP A 9 10.38 -14.87 4.70
C TRP A 9 9.02 -14.52 4.10
N LEU A 10 8.11 -15.51 3.98
CA LEU A 10 6.74 -15.26 3.57
C LEU A 10 6.00 -14.36 4.57
N PHE A 11 6.18 -14.59 5.87
CA PHE A 11 5.61 -13.72 6.91
C PHE A 11 6.19 -12.31 6.87
N ALA A 12 7.50 -12.16 6.73
CA ALA A 12 8.14 -10.86 6.59
C ALA A 12 7.62 -10.11 5.36
N PHE A 13 7.40 -10.81 4.25
CA PHE A 13 6.85 -10.26 3.02
C PHE A 13 5.38 -9.86 3.15
N LEU A 14 4.56 -10.69 3.80
CA LEU A 14 3.16 -10.38 4.12
C LEU A 14 3.08 -9.17 5.04
N TYR A 15 3.94 -9.11 6.06
CA TYR A 15 4.03 -8.00 6.99
C TYR A 15 4.42 -6.69 6.28
N LEU A 16 5.40 -6.74 5.37
CA LEU A 16 5.82 -5.58 4.58
C LEU A 16 4.69 -5.10 3.65
N ASN A 17 3.95 -6.01 3.01
CA ASN A 17 2.81 -5.64 2.17
C ASN A 17 1.66 -5.05 2.98
N LEU A 18 1.38 -5.61 4.15
CA LEU A 18 0.34 -5.10 5.04
C LEU A 18 0.72 -3.71 5.57
N ALA A 19 1.99 -3.51 5.94
CA ALA A 19 2.52 -2.21 6.32
C ALA A 19 2.42 -1.21 5.15
N LEU A 20 2.79 -1.61 3.93
CA LEU A 20 2.72 -0.76 2.75
C LEU A 20 1.26 -0.39 2.41
N MET A 21 0.34 -1.36 2.52
CA MET A 21 -1.09 -1.17 2.31
C MET A 21 -1.70 -0.20 3.34
N LEU A 22 -1.12 -0.07 4.52
CA LEU A 22 -1.51 0.94 5.51
C LEU A 22 -0.83 2.29 5.26
N VAL A 23 0.45 2.29 4.88
CA VAL A 23 1.23 3.51 4.64
C VAL A 23 0.70 4.31 3.46
N PHE A 24 0.33 3.66 2.35
CA PHE A 24 -0.21 4.35 1.17
C PHE A 24 -1.50 5.17 1.43
N PRO A 25 -2.57 4.62 2.02
CA PRO A 25 -3.76 5.40 2.33
C PRO A 25 -3.50 6.46 3.41
N LEU A 26 -2.62 6.20 4.38
CA LEU A 26 -2.19 7.21 5.35
C LEU A 26 -1.50 8.39 4.67
N TRP A 27 -0.57 8.11 3.76
CA TRP A 27 0.11 9.13 2.97
C TRP A 27 -0.86 9.93 2.11
N PHE A 28 -1.79 9.25 1.46
CA PHE A 28 -2.77 9.90 0.59
C PHE A 28 -3.72 10.79 1.40
N MET A 29 -4.20 10.33 2.56
CA MET A 29 -4.97 11.16 3.49
C MET A 29 -4.21 12.40 3.92
N LEU A 30 -2.92 12.25 4.24
CA LEU A 30 -2.09 13.36 4.70
C LEU A 30 -1.89 14.41 3.60
N VAL A 31 -1.65 13.98 2.36
CA VAL A 31 -1.59 14.86 1.19
C VAL A 31 -2.93 15.57 0.97
N GLN A 32 -4.04 14.84 1.06
CA GLN A 32 -5.37 15.38 0.82
C GLN A 32 -5.78 16.43 1.88
N ILE A 33 -5.49 16.15 3.15
CA ILE A 33 -5.66 17.12 4.24
C ILE A 33 -4.76 18.34 4.02
N GLY A 34 -3.50 18.11 3.64
CA GLY A 34 -2.56 19.20 3.33
C GLY A 34 -3.07 20.11 2.23
N THR A 35 -3.54 19.57 1.10
CA THR A 35 -4.06 20.36 -0.01
C THR A 35 -5.28 21.18 0.37
N GLU A 36 -6.23 20.62 1.13
CA GLU A 36 -7.42 21.33 1.61
C GLU A 36 -7.06 22.45 2.59
N LEU A 37 -6.10 22.21 3.48
CA LEU A 37 -5.62 23.20 4.45
C LEU A 37 -4.89 24.35 3.74
N PHE A 38 -4.05 24.05 2.73
CA PHE A 38 -3.43 25.07 1.88
C PHE A 38 -4.47 25.87 1.09
N TYR A 39 -5.47 25.21 0.50
CA TYR A 39 -6.54 25.90 -0.23
C TYR A 39 -7.38 26.80 0.68
N SER A 40 -7.73 26.34 1.88
CA SER A 40 -8.49 27.13 2.85
C SER A 40 -7.72 28.37 3.31
N LEU A 41 -6.40 28.24 3.55
CA LEU A 41 -5.53 29.36 3.95
C LEU A 41 -5.36 30.41 2.83
N TYR A 42 -5.21 29.98 1.58
CA TYR A 42 -4.95 30.90 0.45
C TYR A 42 -6.22 31.51 -0.14
N TYR A 43 -7.34 30.80 -0.14
CA TYR A 43 -8.58 31.23 -0.80
C TYR A 43 -9.73 31.58 0.16
N ALA A 44 -9.51 31.54 1.48
CA ALA A 44 -10.52 31.83 2.52
C ALA A 44 -11.84 31.04 2.33
N ARG A 45 -11.73 29.83 1.75
CA ARG A 45 -12.87 28.97 1.44
C ARG A 45 -13.18 28.07 2.64
N GLU A 46 -14.48 27.91 2.93
CA GLU A 46 -14.97 27.03 3.98
C GLU A 46 -14.49 25.59 3.74
N PHE A 47 -13.85 25.03 4.76
CA PHE A 47 -13.24 23.71 4.74
C PHE A 47 -14.33 22.65 4.53
N SER A 48 -14.45 22.13 3.31
CA SER A 48 -15.51 21.17 2.99
C SER A 48 -14.93 19.76 2.83
N PHE A 49 -14.91 19.00 3.92
CA PHE A 49 -14.57 17.58 3.94
C PHE A 49 -15.52 16.70 3.10
N SER A 50 -16.64 17.25 2.62
CA SER A 50 -17.71 16.50 1.94
C SER A 50 -17.38 16.09 0.50
N ASP A 51 -16.52 16.85 -0.19
CA ASP A 51 -16.13 16.57 -1.59
C ASP A 51 -14.88 15.68 -1.69
N ILE A 52 -14.29 15.38 -0.53
CA ILE A 52 -13.17 14.47 -0.41
C ILE A 52 -13.70 13.08 -0.72
N ASN A 53 -13.42 12.62 -1.94
CA ASN A 53 -13.79 11.31 -2.46
C ASN A 53 -13.00 10.18 -1.76
N PHE A 54 -13.17 10.04 -0.44
CA PHE A 54 -12.57 9.02 0.42
C PHE A 54 -12.75 7.62 -0.17
N MET A 55 -13.92 7.35 -0.75
CA MET A 55 -14.23 6.07 -1.38
C MET A 55 -13.31 5.77 -2.58
N LYS A 56 -12.93 6.78 -3.35
CA LYS A 56 -12.03 6.66 -4.50
C LYS A 56 -10.59 6.45 -4.04
N THR A 57 -10.18 7.16 -2.99
CA THR A 57 -8.87 7.01 -2.34
C THR A 57 -8.68 5.62 -1.75
N ILE A 58 -9.67 5.10 -1.02
CA ILE A 58 -9.62 3.76 -0.43
C ILE A 58 -9.53 2.70 -1.53
N LYS A 59 -10.37 2.81 -2.58
CA LYS A 59 -10.29 1.89 -3.73
C LYS A 59 -8.92 1.91 -4.39
N ALA A 60 -8.34 3.10 -4.62
CA ALA A 60 -7.01 3.23 -5.20
C ALA A 60 -5.92 2.62 -4.32
N GLY A 61 -5.96 2.85 -3.00
CA GLY A 61 -5.02 2.27 -2.03
C GLY A 61 -5.11 0.74 -1.98
N VAL A 62 -6.31 0.17 -1.98
CA VAL A 62 -6.53 -1.28 -2.00
C VAL A 62 -6.02 -1.89 -3.31
N PHE A 63 -6.31 -1.28 -4.46
CA PHE A 63 -5.80 -1.75 -5.76
C PHE A 63 -4.27 -1.73 -5.82
N CYS A 64 -3.65 -0.65 -5.35
CA CYS A 64 -2.20 -0.52 -5.34
C CYS A 64 -1.54 -1.55 -4.40
N GLY A 65 -2.12 -1.76 -3.21
CA GLY A 65 -1.64 -2.76 -2.25
C GLY A 65 -1.72 -4.19 -2.78
N VAL A 66 -2.82 -4.55 -3.46
CA VAL A 66 -2.98 -5.88 -4.07
C VAL A 66 -2.02 -6.10 -5.24
N LEU A 67 -1.81 -5.08 -6.09
CA LEU A 67 -0.86 -5.17 -7.20
C LEU A 67 0.58 -5.31 -6.72
N ALA A 68 0.99 -4.53 -5.71
CA ALA A 68 2.31 -4.63 -5.10
C ALA A 68 2.53 -6.00 -4.44
N GLY A 69 1.53 -6.50 -3.71
CA GLY A 69 1.57 -7.81 -3.08
C GLY A 69 1.66 -8.96 -4.07
N SER A 70 0.84 -8.92 -5.13
CA SER A 70 0.85 -9.93 -6.19
C SER A 70 2.14 -9.91 -7.00
N GLY A 71 2.63 -8.74 -7.39
CA GLY A 71 3.87 -8.58 -8.16
C GLY A 71 5.09 -9.12 -7.42
N CYS A 72 5.23 -8.77 -6.15
CA CYS A 72 6.37 -9.24 -5.38
C CYS A 72 6.24 -10.73 -4.95
N TRP A 73 5.02 -11.27 -4.80
CA TRP A 73 4.81 -12.72 -4.68
C TRP A 73 5.25 -13.47 -5.94
N TRP A 74 4.92 -12.92 -7.12
CA TRP A 74 5.28 -13.51 -8.40
C TRP A 74 6.80 -13.58 -8.60
N ILE A 75 7.52 -12.50 -8.27
CA ILE A 75 8.99 -12.44 -8.35
C ILE A 75 9.63 -13.46 -7.38
N TYR A 76 9.12 -13.55 -6.14
CA TYR A 76 9.59 -14.55 -5.17
C TYR A 76 9.38 -15.98 -5.68
N TYR A 77 8.21 -16.26 -6.24
CA TYR A 77 7.89 -17.58 -6.79
C TYR A 77 8.76 -17.94 -7.99
N GLN A 78 9.09 -16.96 -8.82
CA GLN A 78 10.01 -17.13 -9.95
C GLN A 78 11.43 -17.46 -9.48
N HIS A 79 11.94 -16.75 -8.47
CA HIS A 79 13.26 -16.97 -7.90
C HIS A 79 13.36 -18.35 -7.21
N TYR A 80 12.32 -18.75 -6.48
CA TYR A 80 12.26 -20.06 -5.82
C TYR A 80 12.24 -21.22 -6.82
N ARG A 81 11.49 -21.12 -7.92
CA ARG A 81 11.51 -22.15 -8.99
C ARG A 81 12.89 -22.28 -9.63
N LYS A 82 13.55 -21.15 -9.90
CA LYS A 82 14.85 -21.13 -10.58
C LYS A 82 15.96 -21.77 -9.74
N ASN A 83 15.87 -21.68 -8.42
CA ASN A 83 16.83 -22.26 -7.48
C ASN A 83 16.60 -23.77 -7.17
N ARG A 84 15.51 -24.37 -7.67
CA ARG A 84 15.24 -25.81 -7.55
C ARG A 84 15.67 -26.63 -8.76
N TYR A 85 16.00 -25.97 -9.87
CA TYR A 85 16.42 -26.59 -11.13
C TYR A 85 17.95 -26.53 -11.36
N ARG A 86 18.70 -26.05 -10.36
CA ARG A 86 20.14 -26.19 -10.20
C ARG A 86 20.39 -27.09 -9.00
#